data_AF-A0A060BNJ4-F1
#
_entry.id   AF-A0A060BNJ4-F1
#
_cell.length_a   1.000
_cell.length_b   1.000
_cell.length_c   1.000
_cell.angle_alpha   90.00
_cell.angle_beta   90.00
_cell.angle_gamma   90.00
#
_symmetry.space_group_name_H-M   'P 1'
#
loop_
_entity.id
_entity.type
_entity.pdbx_description
1 polymer ?
#
loop_
_entity_poly.entity_id
_entity_poly.type
_entity_poly.pdbx_seq_one_letter_code
_entity_poly.pdbx_strand_id
1 'polypeptide(L)'
;AKYAMKDSQTMNIKALYHRPDSNFCFPLSDHEITIRLRVDAADHFAKVELVYNSKYLIQGQQLVKTMARAYDDGTFAYYEITLDL
;
A
#
# COMPACT_ATOMS: atom_id res chain seq x y z
N ALA A 1 30.98 19.04 -17.32
CA ALA A 1 29.57 18.59 -17.25
C ALA A 1 29.37 17.85 -15.94
N LYS A 2 28.48 18.34 -15.08
CA LYS A 2 28.26 17.83 -13.71
C LYS A 2 27.44 16.54 -13.81
N TYR A 3 28.05 15.40 -13.51
CA TYR A 3 27.30 14.18 -13.19
C TYR A 3 26.75 14.36 -11.79
N ALA A 4 25.52 14.88 -11.68
CA ALA A 4 24.76 14.79 -10.45
C ALA A 4 24.51 13.30 -10.19
N MET A 5 25.09 12.78 -9.10
CA MET A 5 24.75 11.48 -8.56
C MET A 5 23.24 11.50 -8.33
N LYS A 6 22.50 10.70 -9.11
CA LYS A 6 21.09 10.47 -8.88
C LYS A 6 21.03 9.68 -7.58
N ASP A 7 20.73 10.35 -6.47
CA ASP A 7 20.53 9.69 -5.19
C ASP A 7 19.61 8.50 -5.44
N SER A 8 20.15 7.30 -5.25
CA SER A 8 19.36 6.08 -5.29
C SER A 8 18.45 6.17 -4.08
N GLN A 9 17.27 6.74 -4.28
CA GLN A 9 16.30 6.94 -3.21
C GLN A 9 16.01 5.57 -2.60
N THR A 10 16.56 5.37 -1.40
CA THR A 10 16.47 4.12 -0.69
C THR A 10 15.18 4.18 0.12
N MET A 11 14.30 3.21 -0.08
CA MET A 11 13.01 3.12 0.59
C MET A 11 13.15 3.29 2.11
N ASN A 12 12.37 4.20 2.69
CA ASN A 12 12.32 4.41 4.13
C ASN A 12 11.44 3.34 4.80
N ILE A 13 12.05 2.20 5.14
CA ILE A 13 11.34 1.08 5.77
C ILE A 13 10.67 1.42 7.11
N LYS A 14 11.12 2.47 7.82
CA LYS A 14 10.51 2.86 9.10
C LYS A 14 9.16 3.56 8.92
N ALA A 15 8.92 4.12 7.74
CA ALA A 15 7.65 4.79 7.42
C ALA A 15 6.57 3.80 6.96
N LEU A 16 6.98 2.66 6.38
CA LEU A 16 6.10 1.57 5.95
C LEU A 16 5.24 1.06 7.11
N TYR A 17 3.92 1.15 6.98
CA TYR A 17 3.01 0.73 8.03
C TYR A 17 1.62 0.32 7.50
N HIS A 18 1.13 -0.79 8.04
CA HIS A 18 -0.24 -1.28 7.91
C HIS A 18 -0.66 -1.94 9.22
N ARG A 19 -1.96 -1.85 9.55
CA ARG A 19 -2.61 -2.55 10.67
C ARG A 19 -3.91 -3.17 10.13
N PRO A 20 -4.27 -4.42 10.51
CA PRO A 20 -5.46 -5.10 9.97
C PRO A 20 -6.79 -4.60 10.54
N ASP A 21 -6.83 -3.40 11.10
CA ASP A 21 -7.97 -2.77 11.76
C ASP A 21 -7.81 -1.23 11.77
N SER A 22 -8.73 -0.54 12.45
CA SER A 22 -8.76 0.94 12.51
C SER A 22 -8.90 1.57 11.11
N ASN A 23 -8.35 2.76 10.93
CA ASN A 23 -8.31 3.47 9.67
C ASN A 23 -7.42 2.82 8.60
N PHE A 24 -6.76 1.67 8.85
CA PHE A 24 -5.90 0.99 7.88
C PHE A 24 -6.56 -0.21 7.19
N CYS A 25 -7.56 -0.79 7.82
CA CYS A 25 -8.33 -1.89 7.27
C CYS A 25 -9.73 -1.86 7.90
N PHE A 26 -10.76 -1.56 7.11
CA PHE A 26 -12.11 -1.43 7.64
C PHE A 26 -13.16 -1.73 6.56
N PRO A 27 -14.32 -2.28 6.94
CA PRO A 27 -15.42 -2.47 6.03
C PRO A 27 -16.05 -1.11 5.67
N LEU A 28 -16.39 -0.94 4.38
CA LEU A 28 -17.28 0.13 3.92
C LEU A 28 -18.73 -0.33 3.86
N SER A 29 -18.94 -1.63 3.60
CA SER A 29 -20.24 -2.29 3.54
C SER A 29 -20.08 -3.78 3.86
N ASP A 30 -21.15 -4.57 3.72
CA ASP A 30 -21.12 -6.03 3.93
C ASP A 30 -20.25 -6.77 2.91
N HIS A 31 -19.98 -6.13 1.76
CA HIS A 31 -19.22 -6.71 0.64
C HIS A 31 -17.96 -5.93 0.31
N GLU A 32 -17.70 -4.80 0.98
CA GLU A 32 -16.56 -3.95 0.65
C GLU A 32 -15.64 -3.75 1.84
N ILE A 33 -14.33 -3.93 1.59
CA ILE A 33 -13.28 -3.64 2.57
C ILE A 33 -12.22 -2.73 1.97
N THR A 34 -11.88 -1.68 2.70
CA THR A 34 -10.79 -0.77 2.33
C THR A 34 -9.53 -1.14 3.08
N ILE A 35 -8.41 -1.21 2.35
CA ILE A 35 -7.08 -1.54 2.88
C ILE A 35 -6.12 -0.41 2.50
N ARG A 36 -5.30 0.02 3.47
CA ARG A 36 -4.32 1.09 3.31
C ARG A 36 -2.92 0.68 3.70
N LEU A 37 -1.94 1.13 2.93
CA LEU A 37 -0.52 1.08 3.25
C LEU A 37 0.00 2.52 3.37
N ARG A 38 0.56 2.87 4.52
CA ARG A 38 1.29 4.13 4.71
C ARG A 38 2.75 3.94 4.34
N VAL A 39 3.31 4.92 3.66
CA VAL A 39 4.73 5.01 3.28
C VAL A 39 5.24 6.42 3.57
N ASP A 40 6.56 6.63 3.48
CA ASP A 40 7.13 7.98 3.52
C ASP A 40 6.62 8.79 2.31
N ALA A 41 6.23 10.05 2.50
CA ALA A 41 5.73 10.88 1.40
C ALA A 41 6.76 11.03 0.27
N ALA A 42 8.06 11.02 0.59
CA ALA A 42 9.10 11.10 -0.43
C ALA A 42 9.25 9.79 -1.23
N ASP A 43 8.83 8.64 -0.68
CA ASP A 43 8.97 7.36 -1.36
C ASP A 43 7.97 7.22 -2.51
N HIS A 44 8.51 7.05 -3.73
CA HIS A 44 7.72 6.81 -4.94
C HIS A 44 7.97 5.40 -5.48
N PHE A 45 6.98 4.54 -5.31
CA PHE A 45 7.02 3.18 -5.82
C PHE A 45 6.45 3.13 -7.24
N ALA A 46 7.17 2.45 -8.14
CA ALA A 46 6.64 2.15 -9.48
C ALA A 46 5.38 1.27 -9.42
N LYS A 47 5.26 0.44 -8.38
CA LYS A 47 4.13 -0.47 -8.17
C LYS A 47 3.99 -0.81 -6.69
N VAL A 48 2.75 -0.84 -6.20
CA VAL A 48 2.37 -1.36 -4.89
C VAL A 48 1.23 -2.32 -5.12
N GLU A 49 1.33 -3.55 -4.61
CA GLU A 49 0.35 -4.60 -4.84
C GLU A 49 -0.17 -5.17 -3.54
N LEU A 50 -1.47 -5.32 -3.45
CA LEU A 50 -2.13 -6.12 -2.43
C LEU A 50 -2.22 -7.56 -2.92
N VAL A 51 -1.58 -8.46 -2.18
CA VAL A 51 -1.71 -9.91 -2.35
C VAL A 51 -2.71 -10.42 -1.32
N TYR A 52 -3.79 -11.05 -1.77
CA TYR A 52 -4.89 -11.46 -0.90
C TYR A 52 -5.55 -12.74 -1.39
N ASN A 53 -6.21 -13.44 -0.47
CA ASN A 53 -7.26 -14.43 -0.70
C ASN A 53 -7.89 -14.77 0.65
N SER A 54 -8.95 -15.58 0.64
CA SER A 54 -9.42 -16.29 1.83
C SER A 54 -8.29 -17.08 2.48
N LYS A 55 -8.22 -17.05 3.82
CA LYS A 55 -7.17 -17.70 4.64
C LYS A 55 -6.90 -19.16 4.24
N TYR A 56 -7.94 -19.88 3.83
CA TYR A 56 -7.86 -21.29 3.45
C TYR A 56 -7.35 -21.53 2.02
N LEU A 57 -7.42 -20.52 1.14
CA LEU A 57 -7.07 -20.63 -0.27
C LEU A 57 -5.73 -19.97 -0.60
N ILE A 58 -5.26 -19.01 0.22
CA ILE A 58 -4.09 -18.19 -0.09
C ILE A 58 -2.79 -18.97 -0.29
N GLN A 59 -2.69 -20.18 0.27
CA GLN A 59 -1.54 -21.07 0.07
C GLN A 59 -1.50 -21.67 -1.35
N GLY A 60 -2.66 -21.92 -1.95
CA GLY A 60 -2.78 -22.51 -3.29
C GLY A 60 -3.06 -21.50 -4.41
N GLN A 61 -3.72 -20.38 -4.08
CA GLN A 61 -4.07 -19.35 -5.03
C GLN A 61 -3.96 -17.97 -4.37
N GLN A 62 -3.21 -17.07 -4.98
CA GLN A 62 -3.13 -15.67 -4.57
C GLN A 62 -3.80 -14.79 -5.62
N LEU A 63 -4.66 -13.90 -5.18
CA LEU A 63 -5.17 -12.80 -5.98
C LEU A 63 -4.26 -11.59 -5.76
N VAL A 64 -4.08 -10.80 -6.80
CA VAL A 64 -3.20 -9.62 -6.77
C VAL A 64 -3.96 -8.45 -7.36
N LYS A 65 -3.98 -7.33 -6.64
CA LYS A 65 -4.46 -6.04 -7.17
C LYS A 65 -3.46 -4.94 -6.90
N THR A 66 -3.26 -4.06 -7.89
CA THR A 66 -2.42 -2.88 -7.74
C THR A 66 -3.14 -1.82 -6.92
N MET A 67 -2.47 -1.25 -5.93
CA MET A 67 -2.97 -0.16 -5.09
C MET A 67 -2.63 1.19 -5.72
N ALA A 68 -3.52 2.17 -5.56
CA ALA A 68 -3.29 3.53 -6.01
C ALA A 68 -2.78 4.39 -4.85
N ARG A 69 -1.84 5.31 -5.12
CA ARG A 69 -1.49 6.37 -4.17
C ARG A 69 -2.67 7.36 -4.11
N ALA A 70 -3.37 7.37 -2.99
CA ALA A 70 -4.64 8.08 -2.84
C ALA A 70 -4.47 9.50 -2.32
N TYR A 71 -3.62 9.70 -1.30
CA TYR A 71 -3.41 10.99 -0.66
C TYR A 71 -2.07 11.06 0.10
N ASP A 72 -1.69 12.27 0.49
CA ASP A 72 -0.44 12.63 1.15
C ASP A 72 -0.73 13.71 2.21
N ASP A 73 -0.11 13.60 3.39
CA ASP A 73 -0.27 14.55 4.50
C ASP A 73 0.96 15.45 4.74
N GLY A 74 1.95 15.38 3.84
CA GLY A 74 3.22 16.10 3.89
C GLY A 74 4.37 15.32 4.54
N THR A 75 4.07 14.30 5.34
CA THR A 75 5.09 13.39 5.94
C THR A 75 4.93 11.97 5.42
N PHE A 76 3.69 11.54 5.24
CA PHE A 76 3.33 10.22 4.79
C PHE A 76 2.42 10.28 3.57
N ALA A 77 2.56 9.24 2.74
CA ALA A 77 1.62 8.96 1.68
C ALA A 77 0.90 7.64 1.90
N TYR A 78 -0.30 7.56 1.34
CA TYR A 78 -1.20 6.44 1.55
C TYR A 78 -1.54 5.82 0.22
N TYR A 79 -1.21 4.53 0.09
CA TYR A 79 -1.75 3.68 -0.95
C TYR A 79 -3.03 3.06 -0.41
N GLU A 80 -4.11 3.12 -1.18
CA GLU A 80 -5.43 2.63 -0.78
C GLU A 80 -6.02 1.76 -1.88
N ILE A 81 -6.78 0.75 -1.46
CA ILE A 81 -7.64 -0.03 -2.35
C ILE A 81 -8.90 -0.48 -1.60
N THR A 82 -10.03 -0.45 -2.30
CA THR A 82 -11.26 -1.09 -1.84
C THR A 82 -11.45 -2.39 -2.62
N LEU A 83 -11.65 -3.49 -1.90
CA LEU A 83 -12.02 -4.78 -2.46
C LEU A 83 -13.52 -4.99 -2.32
N ASP A 84 -14.11 -5.59 -3.35
CA ASP A 84 -15.46 -6.16 -3.34
C ASP A 84 -15.29 -7.69 -3.15
N LEU A 85 -15.84 -8.25 -2.07
CA LEU A 85 -15.60 -9.61 -1.54
C LEU A 85 -16.90 -10.36 -1.22
#